data_AF-R6E4V6-F1
#
_entry.id   AF-R6E4V6-F1
#
_cell.length_a   1.000
_cell.length_b   1.000
_cell.length_c   1.000
_cell.angle_alpha   90.00
_cell.angle_beta   90.00
_cell.angle_gamma   90.00
#
_symmetry.space_group_name_H-M   'P 1'
#
loop_
_entity.id
_entity.type
_entity.pdbx_description
1 polymer ?
#
loop_
_entity_poly.entity_id
_entity_poly.type
_entity_poly.pdbx_seq_one_letter_code
_entity_poly.pdbx_strand_id
1 'polypeptide(L)'
;MNKKLLMYLFGVMICFMAACSDNEDEQPKPQEQPKETPEVIIEVVETLEETVPQASDFVVVLKKADLTGVTAEKITVFAVRNELADTRAKAGLDTVSVKRHIVVGTYKKEELTDGQELTSVSGEKLLVSKAGDEISINGVVVAGEPVQAGDSYIYVVPKLIPARETGSSEPILHRTTFKVMKLTGDDYGNCIPLEGVVVKALNSTRDSLERNVTNSLGEITISHASDTIFYQLYRAGYQTYVDWNVDGKIDGNEQIPEGGLNMVIYTDTGNKTEYCFMREQADDEMPLDKAKEQWQSCIKNFYDQNRILNQRLCYGYGNFSYRNDIDSCSYEYWRTAYKAIDLGAGLQKKGTDTDASWKDFFNSVQIDMSLIYADVLGFYNQVAVWDAGNDKFVCTTDALTNSLNEAVQHLPEQQKGAAYAIAARVYLSQKRYQEAYEYCKRVIDMGRYALVSNTDVFSSRANKSVIWGDYDDSVFSWSGLSKGLYYHPVRYQEVLLMYAEAANELGNIADAIAPLNQIMQAEGKVEIAPAGSTKEDIRNHINTLFSSYLQYEGLEYSTWRRWGVLDAKIGNRFGYQSPKNSLLPIPKAALMQYPELRQNAGYY
;
A
#
# COMPACT_ATOMS: atom_id res chain seq x y z
N MET A 1 43.21 47.10 40.60
CA MET A 1 41.90 47.39 41.20
C MET A 1 41.58 48.87 41.03
N ASN A 2 40.89 49.25 39.95
CA ASN A 2 39.87 50.31 39.88
C ASN A 2 39.46 50.54 38.42
N LYS A 3 38.15 50.41 38.18
CA LYS A 3 37.42 50.61 36.92
C LYS A 3 37.32 52.09 36.56
N LYS A 4 37.20 52.39 35.26
CA LYS A 4 36.21 53.31 34.62
C LYS A 4 36.58 53.48 33.12
N LEU A 5 35.68 53.14 32.19
CA LEU A 5 34.60 53.96 31.60
C LEU A 5 35.11 54.66 30.31
N LEU A 6 34.86 54.13 29.11
CA LEU A 6 33.69 54.32 28.20
C LEU A 6 33.76 55.59 27.31
N MET A 7 33.54 55.36 26.00
CA MET A 7 32.92 56.22 24.96
C MET A 7 33.74 57.18 24.07
N TYR A 8 33.49 57.01 22.75
CA TYR A 8 33.21 58.02 21.70
C TYR A 8 34.41 58.75 21.05
N LEU A 9 34.41 59.21 19.80
CA LEU A 9 33.60 59.05 18.57
C LEU A 9 34.38 59.80 17.46
N PHE A 10 34.21 59.38 16.19
CA PHE A 10 34.33 60.10 14.91
C PHE A 10 35.05 61.47 14.78
N GLY A 11 35.87 61.58 13.72
CA GLY A 11 36.29 62.86 13.14
C GLY A 11 36.74 62.72 11.68
N VAL A 12 35.95 63.29 10.77
CA VAL A 12 36.15 63.41 9.31
C VAL A 12 37.03 64.63 9.00
N MET A 13 37.93 64.55 7.99
CA MET A 13 38.27 65.66 7.06
C MET A 13 39.30 65.18 6.01
N ILE A 14 38.90 64.96 4.76
CA ILE A 14 38.91 65.89 3.60
C ILE A 14 40.30 66.07 2.94
N CYS A 15 40.26 65.75 1.64
CA CYS A 15 41.24 65.70 0.57
C CYS A 15 42.12 66.94 0.38
N PHE A 16 43.30 66.73 -0.23
CA PHE A 16 43.79 67.59 -1.32
C PHE A 16 44.50 66.75 -2.38
N MET A 17 44.13 66.98 -3.65
CA MET A 17 44.76 66.46 -4.87
C MET A 17 45.71 67.51 -5.46
N ALA A 18 46.78 67.04 -6.12
CA ALA A 18 47.40 67.55 -7.35
C ALA A 18 48.76 66.83 -7.54
N ALA A 19 49.29 66.47 -8.71
CA ALA A 19 48.85 66.42 -10.11
C ALA A 19 49.99 65.76 -10.95
N CYS A 20 49.64 65.19 -12.12
CA CYS A 20 50.47 64.82 -13.30
C CYS A 20 51.50 63.67 -13.17
N SER A 21 51.88 62.92 -14.21
CA SER A 21 51.27 62.34 -15.43
C SER A 21 52.33 61.38 -16.03
N ASP A 22 51.85 60.38 -16.79
CA ASP A 22 52.54 59.54 -17.79
C ASP A 22 53.26 58.22 -17.39
N ASN A 23 52.60 57.14 -17.84
CA ASN A 23 53.06 55.90 -18.49
C ASN A 23 53.95 54.92 -17.71
N GLU A 24 53.37 53.82 -17.21
CA GLU A 24 53.10 52.52 -17.88
C GLU A 24 54.33 51.60 -17.92
N ASP A 25 54.37 50.67 -16.95
CA ASP A 25 54.89 49.31 -17.14
C ASP A 25 53.95 48.36 -16.38
N GLU A 26 53.10 47.64 -17.13
CA GLU A 26 52.20 46.60 -16.62
C GLU A 26 53.00 45.39 -16.14
N GLN A 27 52.88 45.03 -14.86
CA GLN A 27 53.13 43.66 -14.42
C GLN A 27 51.93 42.78 -14.78
N PRO A 28 52.13 41.58 -15.35
CA PRO A 28 51.01 40.70 -15.70
C PRO A 28 50.33 40.20 -14.42
N LYS A 29 49.01 40.39 -14.34
CA LYS A 29 48.15 39.75 -13.32
C LYS A 29 48.25 38.22 -13.46
N PRO A 30 48.25 37.45 -12.35
CA PRO A 30 48.16 36.00 -12.40
C PRO A 30 46.90 35.57 -13.17
N GLN A 31 47.03 34.69 -14.15
CA GLN A 31 45.90 34.02 -14.79
C GLN A 31 45.21 33.11 -13.76
N GLU A 32 43.94 33.37 -13.46
CA GLU A 32 43.08 32.44 -12.72
C GLU A 32 42.95 31.14 -13.50
N GLN A 33 43.27 30.00 -12.86
CA GLN A 33 42.99 28.68 -13.42
C GLN A 33 41.48 28.52 -13.67
N PRO A 34 41.05 27.79 -14.72
CA PRO A 34 39.64 27.47 -14.90
C PRO A 34 39.16 26.72 -13.66
N LYS A 35 38.14 27.25 -12.97
CA LYS A 35 37.54 26.55 -11.83
C LYS A 35 36.81 25.32 -12.38
N GLU A 36 37.29 24.13 -12.04
CA GLU A 36 36.65 22.87 -12.41
C GLU A 36 35.36 22.66 -11.61
N THR A 37 34.40 21.92 -12.16
CA THR A 37 33.18 21.54 -11.43
C THR A 37 33.55 20.66 -10.24
N PRO A 38 33.07 20.96 -9.02
CA PRO A 38 33.39 20.17 -7.83
C PRO A 38 32.98 18.69 -7.96
N GLU A 39 33.82 17.79 -7.43
CA GLU A 39 33.62 16.33 -7.51
C GLU A 39 32.25 15.88 -6.95
N VAL A 40 31.79 16.50 -5.86
CA VAL A 40 30.46 16.24 -5.27
C VAL A 40 29.30 16.52 -6.24
N ILE A 41 29.45 17.50 -7.15
CA ILE A 41 28.42 17.81 -8.17
C ILE A 41 28.46 16.76 -9.27
N ILE A 42 29.64 16.27 -9.65
CA ILE A 42 29.81 15.22 -10.66
C ILE A 42 29.11 13.93 -10.18
N GLU A 43 29.39 13.50 -8.94
CA GLU A 43 28.80 12.30 -8.35
C GLU A 43 27.27 12.35 -8.27
N VAL A 44 26.71 13.50 -7.86
CA VAL A 44 25.26 13.70 -7.83
C VAL A 44 24.66 13.65 -9.23
N VAL A 45 25.31 14.25 -10.22
CA VAL A 45 24.83 14.23 -11.61
C VAL A 45 24.80 12.79 -12.15
N GLU A 46 25.87 12.02 -11.95
CA GLU A 46 25.93 10.61 -12.36
C GLU A 46 24.83 9.78 -11.69
N THR A 47 24.67 9.93 -10.38
CA THR A 47 23.63 9.21 -9.62
C THR A 47 22.22 9.56 -10.12
N LEU A 48 21.95 10.84 -10.40
CA LEU A 48 20.66 11.29 -10.95
C LEU A 48 20.37 10.66 -12.32
N GLU A 49 21.36 10.57 -13.20
CA GLU A 49 21.20 9.99 -14.53
C GLU A 49 20.96 8.47 -14.49
N GLU A 50 21.61 7.76 -13.58
CA GLU A 50 21.50 6.30 -13.48
C GLU A 50 20.24 5.84 -12.74
N THR A 51 19.84 6.57 -11.70
CA THR A 51 18.88 6.07 -10.71
C THR A 51 17.58 6.86 -10.62
N VAL A 52 17.54 8.09 -11.17
CA VAL A 52 16.39 9.00 -11.05
C VAL A 52 15.90 9.50 -12.43
N PRO A 53 15.49 8.60 -13.34
CA PRO A 53 15.08 8.98 -14.70
C PRO A 53 13.90 9.97 -14.74
N GLN A 54 13.07 9.98 -13.70
CA GLN A 54 11.96 10.93 -13.54
C GLN A 54 12.39 12.37 -13.29
N ALA A 55 13.69 12.68 -13.15
CA ALA A 55 14.23 14.03 -12.96
C ALA A 55 15.20 14.44 -14.09
N SER A 56 15.08 13.84 -15.28
CA SER A 56 16.00 14.10 -16.40
C SER A 56 16.06 15.58 -16.81
N ASP A 57 14.95 16.31 -16.77
CA ASP A 57 14.93 17.73 -17.15
C ASP A 57 15.72 18.57 -16.13
N PHE A 58 15.67 18.20 -14.86
CA PHE A 58 16.47 18.79 -13.81
C PHE A 58 17.97 18.61 -14.08
N VAL A 59 18.40 17.41 -14.46
CA VAL A 59 19.79 17.12 -14.82
C VAL A 59 20.28 17.97 -15.99
N VAL A 60 19.45 18.13 -17.04
CA VAL A 60 19.78 18.95 -18.22
C VAL A 60 20.06 20.40 -17.82
N VAL A 61 19.28 20.96 -16.90
CA VAL A 61 19.48 22.33 -16.40
C VAL A 61 20.67 22.42 -15.45
N LEU A 62 20.81 21.43 -14.56
CA LEU A 62 21.91 21.35 -13.59
C LEU A 62 23.28 21.36 -14.29
N LYS A 63 23.45 20.58 -15.36
CA LYS A 63 24.68 20.54 -16.18
C LYS A 63 25.03 21.87 -16.85
N LYS A 64 24.06 22.77 -17.02
CA LYS A 64 24.25 24.10 -17.64
C LYS A 64 24.52 25.20 -16.60
N ALA A 65 24.28 24.94 -15.32
CA ALA A 65 24.47 25.93 -14.28
C ALA A 65 25.95 26.04 -13.89
N ASP A 66 26.42 27.28 -13.69
CA ASP A 66 27.76 27.49 -13.14
C ASP A 66 27.80 27.15 -11.65
N LEU A 67 28.39 26.00 -11.33
CA LEU A 67 28.54 25.45 -9.98
C LEU A 67 30.02 25.37 -9.55
N THR A 68 30.92 26.00 -10.30
CA THR A 68 32.37 25.98 -10.05
C THR A 68 32.77 26.66 -8.74
N GLY A 69 31.90 27.51 -8.19
CA GLY A 69 32.08 28.18 -6.91
C GLY A 69 31.54 27.41 -5.69
N VAL A 70 30.97 26.21 -5.86
CA VAL A 70 30.46 25.42 -4.73
C VAL A 70 31.63 24.80 -3.98
N THR A 71 31.82 25.19 -2.72
CA THR A 71 32.92 24.71 -1.85
C THR A 71 32.47 23.67 -0.82
N ALA A 72 31.19 23.31 -0.81
CA ALA A 72 30.65 22.32 0.12
C ALA A 72 31.14 20.92 -0.24
N GLU A 73 31.69 20.19 0.74
CA GLU A 73 32.09 18.78 0.56
C GLU A 73 30.88 17.84 0.49
N LYS A 74 29.74 18.26 1.03
CA LYS A 74 28.52 17.47 1.13
C LYS A 74 27.29 18.31 0.86
N ILE A 75 26.32 17.78 0.12
CA ILE A 75 25.11 18.50 -0.30
C ILE A 75 23.84 17.65 -0.18
N THR A 76 22.70 18.33 -0.17
CA THR A 76 21.38 17.72 -0.31
C THR A 76 20.69 18.34 -1.52
N VAL A 77 20.25 17.52 -2.47
CA VAL A 77 19.65 17.97 -3.73
C VAL A 77 18.17 17.62 -3.78
N PHE A 78 17.33 18.62 -4.03
CA PHE A 78 15.90 18.47 -4.25
C PHE A 78 15.61 18.46 -5.75
N ALA A 79 15.79 17.32 -6.40
CA ALA A 79 15.63 17.16 -7.84
C ALA A 79 14.16 17.26 -8.26
N VAL A 80 13.85 18.19 -9.16
CA VAL A 80 12.48 18.40 -9.64
C VAL A 80 12.09 17.27 -10.58
N ARG A 81 10.95 16.62 -10.30
CA ARG A 81 10.36 15.62 -11.18
C ARG A 81 9.89 16.26 -12.49
N ASN A 82 10.11 15.57 -13.61
CA ASN A 82 9.60 15.97 -14.92
C ASN A 82 8.06 16.13 -14.86
N GLU A 83 7.57 17.26 -15.38
CA GLU A 83 6.13 17.51 -15.46
C GLU A 83 5.46 16.53 -16.44
N LEU A 84 4.29 16.03 -16.07
CA LEU A 84 3.40 15.37 -17.03
C LEU A 84 2.82 16.45 -17.94
N ALA A 85 2.78 16.20 -19.25
CA ALA A 85 2.70 17.19 -20.34
C ALA A 85 1.44 18.10 -20.42
N ASP A 86 0.64 18.31 -19.35
CA ASP A 86 -0.67 18.97 -19.45
C ASP A 86 -1.10 19.84 -18.24
N THR A 87 -0.19 20.47 -17.48
CA THR A 87 -0.60 21.41 -16.40
C THR A 87 -0.17 22.87 -16.66
N ARG A 88 -1.08 23.81 -16.38
CA ARG A 88 -1.09 25.22 -16.81
C ARG A 88 -0.12 26.16 -16.07
N ALA A 89 0.98 25.69 -15.50
CA ALA A 89 1.95 26.56 -14.80
C ALA A 89 3.37 26.33 -15.31
N LYS A 90 3.71 26.91 -16.48
CA LYS A 90 5.09 27.02 -16.96
C LYS A 90 5.91 28.02 -16.12
N ALA A 91 6.24 27.68 -14.88
CA ALA A 91 7.37 28.29 -14.18
C ALA A 91 8.58 27.38 -14.40
N GLY A 92 9.35 27.64 -15.46
CA GLY A 92 10.43 26.76 -15.89
C GLY A 92 11.62 26.78 -14.94
N LEU A 93 12.11 25.59 -14.57
CA LEU A 93 13.42 25.40 -13.98
C LEU A 93 14.51 25.96 -14.91
N ASP A 94 15.43 26.75 -14.37
CA ASP A 94 16.52 27.40 -15.11
C ASP A 94 17.85 27.36 -14.33
N THR A 95 18.93 27.87 -14.94
CA THR A 95 20.29 27.80 -14.36
C THR A 95 20.48 28.64 -13.09
N VAL A 96 19.52 29.52 -12.76
CA VAL A 96 19.51 30.31 -11.53
C VAL A 96 18.76 29.55 -10.45
N SER A 97 17.51 29.18 -10.74
CA SER A 97 16.62 28.48 -9.81
C SER A 97 17.13 27.08 -9.45
N VAL A 98 17.82 26.36 -10.34
CA VAL A 98 18.41 25.05 -10.02
C VAL A 98 19.41 25.12 -8.86
N LYS A 99 20.10 26.25 -8.66
CA LYS A 99 21.02 26.44 -7.52
C LYS A 99 20.28 26.48 -6.18
N ARG A 100 19.02 26.92 -6.15
CA ARG A 100 18.17 26.87 -4.96
C ARG A 100 17.92 25.43 -4.51
N HIS A 101 17.86 24.49 -5.44
CA HIS A 101 17.57 23.10 -5.17
C HIS A 101 18.77 22.31 -4.62
N ILE A 102 19.93 22.96 -4.45
CA ILE A 102 21.15 22.35 -3.92
C ILE A 102 21.45 23.03 -2.58
N VAL A 103 21.33 22.27 -1.49
CA VAL A 103 21.57 22.74 -0.12
C VAL A 103 22.93 22.29 0.37
N VAL A 104 23.62 23.18 1.08
CA VAL A 104 24.89 22.88 1.75
C VAL A 104 24.67 21.99 2.96
N GLY A 105 25.35 20.84 2.97
CA GLY A 105 25.24 19.80 3.99
C GLY A 105 24.32 18.65 3.59
N THR A 106 24.43 17.55 4.32
CA THR A 106 23.64 16.33 4.13
C THR A 106 22.57 16.25 5.20
N TYR A 107 21.30 16.12 4.79
CA TYR A 107 20.17 16.06 5.72
C TYR A 107 19.24 14.88 5.42
N LYS A 108 19.06 14.00 6.40
CA LYS A 108 17.98 13.01 6.36
C LYS A 108 16.66 13.67 6.77
N LYS A 109 15.54 13.17 6.25
CA LYS A 109 14.20 13.68 6.62
C LYS A 109 13.95 13.59 8.12
N GLU A 110 14.44 12.53 8.77
CA GLU A 110 14.26 12.38 10.23
C GLU A 110 15.01 13.45 11.04
N GLU A 111 16.14 13.96 10.52
CA GLU A 111 17.01 14.94 11.17
C GLU A 111 16.51 16.38 11.01
N LEU A 112 15.61 16.61 10.05
CA LEU A 112 15.03 17.91 9.78
C LEU A 112 13.98 18.27 10.84
N THR A 113 14.02 19.54 11.29
CA THR A 113 13.14 20.08 12.33
C THR A 113 12.28 21.22 11.80
N ASP A 114 11.07 21.38 12.36
CA ASP A 114 10.15 22.46 11.96
C ASP A 114 10.79 23.84 12.20
N GLY A 115 10.75 24.71 11.19
CA GLY A 115 11.37 26.03 11.24
C GLY A 115 12.88 26.06 11.01
N GLN A 116 13.52 24.93 10.70
CA GLN A 116 14.94 24.90 10.35
C GLN A 116 15.22 25.65 9.04
N GLU A 117 16.25 26.51 9.03
CA GLU A 117 16.73 27.15 7.80
C GLU A 117 17.88 26.37 7.18
N LEU A 118 17.70 25.97 5.93
CA LEU A 118 18.71 25.37 5.07
C LEU A 118 19.30 26.45 4.16
N THR A 119 20.61 26.39 3.90
CA THR A 119 21.28 27.35 3.00
C THR A 119 21.57 26.69 1.67
N SER A 120 21.01 27.23 0.59
CA SER A 120 21.31 26.76 -0.77
C SER A 120 22.70 27.21 -1.23
N VAL A 121 23.21 26.62 -2.30
CA VAL A 121 24.46 27.08 -2.94
C VAL A 121 24.32 28.43 -3.65
N SER A 122 23.08 28.90 -3.91
CA SER A 122 22.81 30.29 -4.29
C SER A 122 22.90 31.27 -3.12
N GLY A 123 23.03 30.78 -1.88
CA GLY A 123 22.99 31.58 -0.65
C GLY A 123 21.58 31.88 -0.14
N GLU A 124 20.53 31.40 -0.83
CA GLU A 124 19.15 31.54 -0.40
C GLU A 124 18.88 30.69 0.84
N LYS A 125 18.04 31.21 1.75
CA LYS A 125 17.57 30.47 2.93
C LYS A 125 16.25 29.77 2.59
N LEU A 126 16.22 28.46 2.75
CA LEU A 126 15.04 27.63 2.56
C LEU A 126 14.53 27.16 3.92
N LEU A 127 13.25 27.35 4.18
CA LEU A 127 12.65 26.99 5.44
C LEU A 127 12.03 25.59 5.36
N VAL A 128 12.38 24.77 6.33
CA VAL A 128 11.79 23.46 6.57
C VAL A 128 10.47 23.65 7.32
N SER A 129 9.42 22.99 6.83
CA SER A 129 8.16 22.83 7.57
C SER A 129 7.93 21.35 7.84
N LYS A 130 7.57 20.99 9.07
CA LYS A 130 7.34 19.60 9.50
C LYS A 130 5.97 19.44 10.15
N ALA A 131 5.16 18.54 9.61
CA ALA A 131 3.87 18.13 10.18
C ALA A 131 3.81 16.60 10.27
N GLY A 132 3.94 16.07 11.49
CA GLY A 132 4.13 14.64 11.69
C GLY A 132 5.41 14.14 10.98
N ASP A 133 5.24 13.18 10.07
CA ASP A 133 6.32 12.65 9.21
C ASP A 133 6.47 13.41 7.89
N GLU A 134 5.55 14.34 7.56
CA GLU A 134 5.63 15.13 6.33
C GLU A 134 6.66 16.26 6.50
N ILE A 135 7.57 16.37 5.53
CA ILE A 135 8.56 17.44 5.43
C ILE A 135 8.32 18.21 4.13
N SER A 136 8.34 19.54 4.20
CA SER A 136 8.39 20.41 3.03
C SER A 136 9.51 21.44 3.12
N ILE A 137 10.01 21.88 1.96
CA ILE A 137 10.99 22.94 1.81
C ILE A 137 10.32 24.10 1.07
N ASN A 138 10.20 25.25 1.73
CA ASN A 138 9.40 26.39 1.25
C ASN A 138 8.01 25.96 0.72
N GLY A 139 7.33 25.04 1.42
CA GLY A 139 6.00 24.57 1.03
C GLY A 139 5.96 23.51 -0.07
N VAL A 140 7.12 23.02 -0.54
CA VAL A 140 7.18 21.88 -1.49
C VAL A 140 7.53 20.61 -0.74
N VAL A 141 6.62 19.63 -0.79
CA VAL A 141 6.78 18.36 -0.08
C VAL A 141 7.95 17.55 -0.63
N VAL A 142 8.73 17.01 0.30
CA VAL A 142 9.82 16.08 0.04
C VAL A 142 9.28 14.66 0.22
N ALA A 143 9.02 13.96 -0.87
CA ALA A 143 8.42 12.63 -0.85
C ALA A 143 9.47 11.51 -0.99
N GLY A 144 9.13 10.33 -0.49
CA GLY A 144 9.98 9.14 -0.53
C GLY A 144 11.23 9.21 0.35
N GLU A 145 12.04 8.16 0.22
CA GLU A 145 13.37 8.01 0.83
C GLU A 145 14.44 8.66 -0.06
N PRO A 146 15.56 9.16 0.51
CA PRO A 146 16.62 9.74 -0.28
C PRO A 146 17.35 8.69 -1.12
N VAL A 147 17.75 9.07 -2.32
CA VAL A 147 18.79 8.37 -3.08
C VAL A 147 20.15 8.86 -2.60
N GLN A 148 21.02 7.93 -2.24
CA GLN A 148 22.37 8.25 -1.77
C GLN A 148 23.32 8.44 -2.97
N ALA A 149 24.05 9.56 -3.00
CA ALA A 149 25.11 9.86 -3.95
C ALA A 149 26.38 10.18 -3.14
N GLY A 150 27.21 9.17 -2.91
CA GLY A 150 28.33 9.25 -1.98
C GLY A 150 27.88 9.61 -0.56
N ASP A 151 28.39 10.73 -0.05
CA ASP A 151 28.01 11.31 1.23
C ASP A 151 26.85 12.32 1.14
N SER A 152 26.29 12.52 -0.06
CA SER A 152 25.20 13.45 -0.35
C SER A 152 23.86 12.72 -0.49
N TYR A 153 22.75 13.46 -0.34
CA TYR A 153 21.40 12.93 -0.54
C TYR A 153 20.66 13.63 -1.67
N ILE A 154 19.86 12.85 -2.40
CA ILE A 154 18.97 13.32 -3.44
C ILE A 154 17.54 12.97 -3.07
N TYR A 155 16.66 13.96 -3.02
CA TYR A 155 15.22 13.79 -2.92
C TYR A 155 14.54 14.24 -4.19
N VAL A 156 13.48 13.54 -4.60
CA VAL A 156 12.65 13.96 -5.72
C VAL A 156 11.50 14.81 -5.20
N VAL A 157 11.35 16.02 -5.74
CA VAL A 157 10.28 16.94 -5.40
C VAL A 157 9.30 17.10 -6.57
N PRO A 158 8.00 17.29 -6.30
CA PRO A 158 6.97 17.28 -7.34
C PRO A 158 6.98 18.54 -8.22
N LYS A 159 7.61 19.63 -7.78
CA LYS A 159 7.65 20.92 -8.47
C LYS A 159 8.83 21.79 -8.01
N LEU A 160 9.03 22.91 -8.68
CA LEU A 160 10.03 23.92 -8.33
C LEU A 160 9.82 24.44 -6.89
N ILE A 161 10.91 24.53 -6.12
CA ILE A 161 10.91 25.15 -4.79
C ILE A 161 10.86 26.68 -5.00
N PRO A 162 9.82 27.36 -4.50
CA PRO A 162 9.66 28.78 -4.73
C PRO A 162 10.74 29.59 -4.00
N ALA A 163 11.07 30.75 -4.56
CA ALA A 163 11.82 31.77 -3.83
C ALA A 163 10.97 32.26 -2.66
N ARG A 164 11.62 32.64 -1.55
CA ARG A 164 10.92 33.18 -0.38
C ARG A 164 11.28 34.65 -0.20
N GLU A 165 10.31 35.45 0.25
CA GLU A 165 10.57 36.84 0.60
C GLU A 165 11.55 36.94 1.76
N THR A 166 12.50 37.86 1.65
CA THR A 166 13.53 38.10 2.65
C THR A 166 12.89 38.54 3.98
N GLY A 167 13.13 37.79 5.06
CA GLY A 167 12.60 38.08 6.40
C GLY A 167 11.34 37.31 6.80
N SER A 168 10.78 36.49 5.91
CA SER A 168 9.71 35.54 6.28
C SER A 168 10.28 34.48 7.22
N SER A 169 9.71 34.32 8.42
CA SER A 169 10.16 33.36 9.45
C SER A 169 9.13 32.28 9.79
N GLU A 170 7.90 32.40 9.29
CA GLU A 170 6.83 31.45 9.60
C GLU A 170 6.86 30.20 8.68
N PRO A 171 6.90 28.98 9.23
CA PRO A 171 6.74 27.75 8.45
C PRO A 171 5.48 27.77 7.58
N ILE A 172 5.57 27.21 6.38
CA ILE A 172 4.42 27.08 5.47
C ILE A 172 3.69 25.79 5.88
N LEU A 173 2.97 25.89 7.00
CA LEU A 173 2.07 24.87 7.48
C LEU A 173 0.64 25.31 7.27
N HIS A 174 -0.14 24.43 6.67
CA HIS A 174 -1.57 24.55 6.52
C HIS A 174 -2.26 23.74 7.61
N ARG A 175 -3.43 24.23 8.04
CA ARG A 175 -4.35 23.43 8.85
C ARG A 175 -5.66 23.29 8.11
N THR A 176 -6.05 22.06 7.82
CA THR A 176 -7.38 21.76 7.31
C THR A 176 -8.24 21.27 8.46
N THR A 177 -9.30 21.99 8.79
CA THR A 177 -10.36 21.50 9.67
C THR A 177 -11.46 20.92 8.80
N PHE A 178 -11.68 19.61 8.89
CA PHE A 178 -12.83 18.96 8.28
C PHE A 178 -14.01 19.06 9.24
N LYS A 179 -15.12 19.65 8.78
CA LYS A 179 -16.42 19.64 9.45
C LYS A 179 -17.34 18.70 8.70
N VAL A 180 -17.47 17.47 9.20
CA VAL A 180 -18.33 16.47 8.59
C VAL A 180 -19.73 16.56 9.16
N MET A 181 -20.69 16.79 8.27
CA MET A 181 -22.10 17.04 8.56
C MET A 181 -22.94 15.88 8.03
N LYS A 182 -23.88 15.39 8.84
CA LYS A 182 -24.96 14.51 8.41
C LYS A 182 -26.09 15.32 7.82
N LEU A 183 -26.41 15.03 6.57
CA LEU A 183 -27.57 15.58 5.88
C LEU A 183 -28.86 15.00 6.49
N THR A 184 -29.80 15.88 6.83
CA THR A 184 -31.13 15.53 7.37
C THR A 184 -32.27 15.86 6.41
N GLY A 185 -31.95 16.37 5.22
CA GLY A 185 -32.89 16.68 4.14
C GLY A 185 -32.20 16.73 2.78
N ASP A 186 -32.89 17.31 1.79
CA ASP A 186 -32.44 17.40 0.38
C ASP A 186 -31.67 18.69 0.02
N ASP A 187 -31.23 19.42 1.04
CA ASP A 187 -30.40 20.61 0.90
C ASP A 187 -29.24 20.53 1.91
N TYR A 188 -28.09 21.11 1.53
CA TYR A 188 -26.88 21.11 2.34
C TYR A 188 -27.02 21.96 3.62
N GLY A 189 -27.97 22.90 3.67
CA GLY A 189 -28.31 23.69 4.86
C GLY A 189 -29.01 22.90 5.97
N ASN A 190 -29.69 21.80 5.64
CA ASN A 190 -30.35 20.93 6.61
C ASN A 190 -29.42 19.80 7.04
N CYS A 191 -28.52 20.09 7.99
CA CYS A 191 -27.55 19.12 8.46
C CYS A 191 -27.21 19.27 9.96
N ILE A 192 -26.67 18.19 10.54
CA ILE A 192 -26.17 18.14 11.93
C ILE A 192 -24.73 17.63 11.95
N PRO A 193 -23.90 17.97 12.94
CA PRO A 193 -22.54 17.42 13.05
C PRO A 193 -22.51 15.89 13.09
N LEU A 194 -21.51 15.28 12.46
CA LEU A 194 -21.38 13.83 12.36
C LEU A 194 -20.10 13.28 12.99
N GLU A 195 -20.21 12.80 14.22
CA GLU A 195 -19.14 12.15 14.99
C GLU A 195 -18.79 10.76 14.47
N GLY A 196 -17.56 10.28 14.63
CA GLY A 196 -17.23 8.90 14.31
C GLY A 196 -16.93 8.64 12.83
N VAL A 197 -16.75 9.70 12.03
CA VAL A 197 -16.37 9.59 10.61
C VAL A 197 -14.86 9.50 10.51
N VAL A 198 -14.35 8.47 9.84
CA VAL A 198 -12.94 8.35 9.52
C VAL A 198 -12.61 9.31 8.37
N VAL A 199 -11.71 10.26 8.62
CA VAL A 199 -11.14 11.15 7.61
C VAL A 199 -9.73 10.66 7.31
N LYS A 200 -9.51 10.21 6.07
CA LYS A 200 -8.19 9.82 5.57
C LYS A 200 -7.68 10.93 4.66
N ALA A 201 -6.72 11.71 5.14
CA ALA A 201 -6.07 12.75 4.34
C ALA A 201 -4.76 12.24 3.73
N LEU A 202 -4.51 12.64 2.48
CA LEU A 202 -3.33 12.34 1.70
C LEU A 202 -2.70 13.66 1.26
N ASN A 203 -1.38 13.69 1.17
CA ASN A 203 -0.64 14.83 0.68
C ASN A 203 -0.65 14.92 -0.86
N SER A 204 0.05 15.92 -1.40
CA SER A 204 0.17 16.14 -2.84
C SER A 204 0.81 14.94 -3.59
N THR A 205 1.61 14.13 -2.92
CA THR A 205 2.24 12.90 -3.45
C THR A 205 1.44 11.63 -3.19
N ARG A 206 0.22 11.73 -2.64
CA ARG A 206 -0.67 10.63 -2.24
C ARG A 206 -0.21 9.81 -1.04
N ASP A 207 0.82 10.26 -0.33
CA ASP A 207 1.22 9.68 0.95
C ASP A 207 0.19 10.06 2.02
N SER A 208 -0.04 9.15 2.96
CA SER A 208 -0.99 9.39 4.04
C SER A 208 -0.45 10.43 5.01
N LEU A 209 -1.23 11.49 5.25
CA LEU A 209 -0.93 12.49 6.28
C LEU A 209 -1.34 11.94 7.65
N GLU A 210 -2.64 11.76 7.84
CA GLU A 210 -3.23 11.18 9.04
C GLU A 210 -4.55 10.50 8.69
N ARG A 211 -4.91 9.48 9.49
CA ARG A 211 -6.25 8.92 9.53
C ARG A 211 -6.79 9.17 10.94
N ASN A 212 -7.81 10.01 11.02
CA ASN A 212 -8.42 10.39 12.29
C ASN A 212 -9.94 10.25 12.22
N VAL A 213 -10.57 10.31 13.38
CA VAL A 213 -12.02 10.19 13.53
C VAL A 213 -12.58 11.53 13.99
N THR A 214 -13.70 11.96 13.42
CA THR A 214 -14.38 13.18 13.86
C THR A 214 -14.88 13.05 15.30
N ASN A 215 -14.76 14.15 16.05
CA ASN A 215 -15.27 14.25 17.42
C ASN A 215 -16.80 14.47 17.46
N SER A 216 -17.39 14.63 18.65
CA SER A 216 -18.82 14.95 18.85
C SER A 216 -19.35 16.18 18.11
N LEU A 217 -18.46 17.09 17.68
CA LEU A 217 -18.79 18.26 16.85
C LEU A 217 -18.61 17.99 15.35
N GLY A 218 -18.41 16.74 14.94
CA GLY A 218 -18.15 16.37 13.56
C GLY A 218 -16.81 16.89 13.03
N GLU A 219 -15.89 17.26 13.93
CA GLU A 219 -14.69 18.01 13.58
C GLU A 219 -13.42 17.18 13.72
N ILE A 220 -12.48 17.42 12.81
CA ILE A 220 -11.08 17.01 12.95
C ILE A 220 -10.19 18.04 12.24
N THR A 221 -9.04 18.38 12.84
CA THR A 221 -8.05 19.28 12.25
C THR A 221 -6.77 18.53 11.93
N ILE A 222 -6.32 18.61 10.69
CA ILE A 222 -5.08 17.99 10.20
C ILE A 222 -4.11 19.12 9.84
N SER A 223 -2.90 19.06 10.40
CA SER A 223 -1.81 19.94 10.01
C SER A 223 -1.01 19.29 8.89
N HIS A 224 -0.66 20.03 7.85
CA HIS A 224 0.09 19.52 6.71
C HIS A 224 0.90 20.62 6.04
N ALA A 225 1.93 20.23 5.31
CA ALA A 225 2.83 21.12 4.60
C ALA A 225 2.56 21.18 3.09
N SER A 226 1.63 20.33 2.61
CA SER A 226 1.16 20.31 1.22
C SER A 226 0.24 21.48 0.88
N ASP A 227 0.43 22.09 -0.30
CA ASP A 227 -0.48 23.06 -0.89
C ASP A 227 -1.72 22.41 -1.55
N THR A 228 -1.71 21.09 -1.73
CA THR A 228 -2.87 20.31 -2.12
C THR A 228 -2.93 19.07 -1.26
N ILE A 229 -4.05 18.84 -0.60
CA ILE A 229 -4.36 17.57 0.04
C ILE A 229 -5.54 16.91 -0.64
N PHE A 230 -5.55 15.59 -0.59
CA PHE A 230 -6.70 14.80 -0.98
C PHE A 230 -7.31 14.14 0.25
N TYR A 231 -8.59 13.85 0.24
CA TYR A 231 -9.23 13.20 1.37
C TYR A 231 -10.32 12.22 0.96
N GLN A 232 -10.54 11.24 1.83
CA GLN A 232 -11.63 10.27 1.77
C GLN A 232 -12.34 10.25 3.12
N LEU A 233 -13.67 10.18 3.07
CA LEU A 233 -14.51 10.04 4.26
C LEU A 233 -15.06 8.62 4.30
N TYR A 234 -15.04 8.01 5.47
CA TYR A 234 -15.58 6.68 5.67
C TYR A 234 -16.37 6.61 6.97
N ARG A 235 -17.62 6.16 6.84
CA ARG A 235 -18.46 5.71 7.95
C ARG A 235 -19.44 4.69 7.41
N ALA A 236 -19.52 3.53 8.05
CA ALA A 236 -20.43 2.47 7.62
C ALA A 236 -21.88 2.96 7.60
N GLY A 237 -22.60 2.67 6.52
CA GLY A 237 -24.00 3.10 6.31
C GLY A 237 -24.18 4.54 5.85
N TYR A 238 -23.10 5.25 5.50
CA TYR A 238 -23.16 6.65 5.06
C TYR A 238 -22.56 6.81 3.66
N GLN A 239 -23.21 7.67 2.87
CA GLN A 239 -22.77 8.07 1.53
C GLN A 239 -22.27 9.51 1.55
N THR A 240 -21.11 9.76 0.94
CA THR A 240 -20.51 11.10 0.83
C THR A 240 -21.10 11.89 -0.34
N TYR A 241 -21.30 13.19 -0.13
CA TYR A 241 -21.81 14.16 -1.09
C TYR A 241 -20.93 15.42 -1.11
N VAL A 242 -20.86 16.08 -2.27
CA VAL A 242 -20.16 17.35 -2.48
C VAL A 242 -21.00 18.28 -3.34
N ASP A 243 -21.26 19.48 -2.84
CA ASP A 243 -21.93 20.56 -3.57
C ASP A 243 -20.97 21.14 -4.64
N TRP A 244 -20.87 20.49 -5.79
CA TRP A 244 -19.95 20.89 -6.86
C TRP A 244 -20.44 22.11 -7.63
N ASN A 245 -21.75 22.30 -7.71
CA ASN A 245 -22.38 23.36 -8.48
C ASN A 245 -22.65 24.63 -7.62
N VAL A 246 -22.47 24.52 -6.30
CA VAL A 246 -22.64 25.59 -5.29
C VAL A 246 -24.08 26.14 -5.27
N ASP A 247 -25.06 25.29 -5.55
CA ASP A 247 -26.48 25.65 -5.56
C ASP A 247 -27.19 25.35 -4.24
N GLY A 248 -26.48 24.72 -3.29
CA GLY A 248 -26.97 24.36 -1.97
C GLY A 248 -27.97 23.20 -1.97
N LYS A 249 -28.24 22.56 -3.10
CA LYS A 249 -29.19 21.45 -3.23
C LYS A 249 -28.48 20.18 -3.64
N ILE A 250 -28.99 19.07 -3.16
CA ILE A 250 -28.39 17.77 -3.46
C ILE A 250 -28.97 17.23 -4.77
N ASP A 251 -28.10 16.90 -5.72
CA ASP A 251 -28.46 16.16 -6.93
C ASP A 251 -27.69 14.83 -7.09
N GLY A 252 -28.12 14.01 -8.06
CA GLY A 252 -27.56 12.66 -8.26
C GLY A 252 -26.10 12.62 -8.75
N ASN A 253 -25.56 13.72 -9.26
CA ASN A 253 -24.17 13.80 -9.74
C ASN A 253 -23.18 14.23 -8.65
N GLU A 254 -23.69 14.62 -7.48
CA GLU A 254 -22.90 15.12 -6.34
C GLU A 254 -22.49 14.01 -5.37
N GLN A 255 -22.94 12.79 -5.63
CA GLN A 255 -22.55 11.60 -4.89
C GLN A 255 -21.10 11.24 -5.21
N ILE A 256 -20.24 11.20 -4.18
CA ILE A 256 -18.87 10.71 -4.32
C ILE A 256 -18.87 9.19 -4.14
N PRO A 257 -18.53 8.39 -5.16
CA PRO A 257 -18.50 6.93 -5.02
C PRO A 257 -17.61 6.50 -3.86
N GLU A 258 -17.89 5.34 -3.27
CA GLU A 258 -17.09 4.82 -2.16
C GLU A 258 -15.60 4.69 -2.56
N GLY A 259 -14.73 5.41 -1.85
CA GLY A 259 -13.30 5.50 -2.17
C GLY A 259 -12.93 6.61 -3.18
N GLY A 260 -13.88 7.44 -3.61
CA GLY A 260 -13.59 8.67 -4.35
C GLY A 260 -12.74 9.64 -3.53
N LEU A 261 -11.85 10.38 -4.20
CA LEU A 261 -10.95 11.35 -3.58
C LEU A 261 -11.46 12.76 -3.85
N ASN A 262 -11.67 13.52 -2.78
CA ASN A 262 -11.85 14.97 -2.85
C ASN A 262 -10.51 15.67 -2.64
N MET A 263 -10.45 16.98 -2.89
CA MET A 263 -9.24 17.78 -2.76
C MET A 263 -9.48 19.12 -2.07
N VAL A 264 -8.48 19.57 -1.33
CA VAL A 264 -8.38 20.94 -0.82
C VAL A 264 -7.10 21.55 -1.38
N ILE A 265 -7.23 22.65 -2.11
CA ILE A 265 -6.11 23.38 -2.74
C ILE A 265 -5.87 24.68 -1.98
N TYR A 266 -4.61 25.01 -1.75
CA TYR A 266 -4.14 26.25 -1.12
C TYR A 266 -3.47 27.15 -2.16
N THR A 267 -3.85 28.43 -2.17
CA THR A 267 -3.25 29.47 -3.02
C THR A 267 -2.31 30.39 -2.24
N ASP A 268 -2.37 30.34 -0.92
CA ASP A 268 -1.65 31.13 0.07
C ASP A 268 -1.53 30.35 1.40
N THR A 269 -0.66 30.82 2.30
CA THR A 269 -0.52 30.26 3.66
C THR A 269 -1.80 30.53 4.46
N GLY A 270 -2.32 29.52 5.15
CA GLY A 270 -3.53 29.70 5.95
C GLY A 270 -4.21 28.42 6.40
N ASN A 271 -5.14 28.59 7.33
CA ASN A 271 -6.03 27.53 7.81
C ASN A 271 -7.30 27.50 6.95
N LYS A 272 -7.74 26.33 6.51
CA LYS A 272 -9.03 26.14 5.84
C LYS A 272 -9.98 25.32 6.68
N THR A 273 -11.27 25.60 6.52
CA THR A 273 -12.34 24.73 6.99
C THR A 273 -13.02 24.15 5.77
N GLU A 274 -12.98 22.82 5.65
CA GLU A 274 -13.66 22.08 4.61
C GLU A 274 -14.96 21.52 5.19
N TYR A 275 -16.08 21.90 4.59
CA TYR A 275 -17.38 21.33 4.93
C TYR A 275 -17.62 20.08 4.10
N CYS A 276 -17.83 18.97 4.79
CA CYS A 276 -18.03 17.67 4.19
C CYS A 276 -19.42 17.18 4.54
N PHE A 277 -20.11 16.56 3.58
CA PHE A 277 -21.48 16.14 3.79
C PHE A 277 -21.61 14.64 3.57
N MET A 278 -22.29 13.98 4.50
CA MET A 278 -22.64 12.58 4.40
C MET A 278 -24.12 12.42 4.64
N ARG A 279 -24.79 11.61 3.83
CA ARG A 279 -26.16 11.20 4.10
C ARG A 279 -26.11 9.81 4.70
N GLU A 280 -26.81 9.60 5.80
CA GLU A 280 -27.13 8.23 6.23
C GLU A 280 -27.88 7.61 5.07
N GLN A 281 -27.34 6.53 4.51
CA GLN A 281 -28.09 5.78 3.53
C GLN A 281 -29.37 5.36 4.26
N ALA A 282 -30.53 5.74 3.72
CA ALA A 282 -31.79 5.23 4.22
C ALA A 282 -31.61 3.72 4.37
N ASP A 283 -32.08 3.17 5.48
CA ASP A 283 -32.24 1.73 5.64
C ASP A 283 -33.39 1.27 4.72
N ASP A 284 -33.32 1.63 3.44
CA ASP A 284 -33.91 0.84 2.40
C ASP A 284 -33.19 -0.50 2.55
N GLU A 285 -33.89 -1.49 3.08
CA GLU A 285 -33.42 -2.87 3.16
C GLU A 285 -32.73 -3.17 1.84
N MET A 286 -31.39 -3.19 1.84
CA MET A 286 -30.63 -3.45 0.63
C MET A 286 -31.15 -4.80 0.14
N PRO A 287 -31.81 -4.87 -1.04
CA PRO A 287 -32.46 -6.09 -1.44
C PRO A 287 -31.41 -7.19 -1.49
N LEU A 288 -31.79 -8.41 -1.09
CA LEU A 288 -30.86 -9.54 -1.03
C LEU A 288 -30.05 -9.71 -2.32
N ASP A 289 -30.68 -9.47 -3.48
CA ASP A 289 -30.00 -9.54 -4.78
C ASP A 289 -28.93 -8.46 -4.96
N LYS A 290 -29.15 -7.24 -4.46
CA LYS A 290 -28.14 -6.17 -4.46
C LYS A 290 -27.01 -6.47 -3.48
N ALA A 291 -27.33 -7.00 -2.30
CA ALA A 291 -26.34 -7.47 -1.35
C ALA A 291 -25.43 -8.56 -1.95
N LYS A 292 -26.04 -9.54 -2.63
CA LYS A 292 -25.35 -10.62 -3.34
C LYS A 292 -24.47 -10.08 -4.48
N GLU A 293 -25.00 -9.19 -5.32
CA GLU A 293 -24.25 -8.58 -6.43
C GLU A 293 -23.02 -7.82 -5.92
N GLN A 294 -23.19 -6.98 -4.91
CA GLN A 294 -22.10 -6.21 -4.31
C GLN A 294 -21.05 -7.13 -3.66
N TRP A 295 -21.50 -8.16 -2.93
CA TRP A 295 -20.61 -9.15 -2.32
C TRP A 295 -19.81 -9.92 -3.35
N GLN A 296 -20.48 -10.47 -4.37
CA GLN A 296 -19.84 -11.24 -5.44
C GLN A 296 -18.81 -10.41 -6.20
N SER A 297 -19.12 -9.15 -6.51
CA SER A 297 -18.17 -8.23 -7.15
C SER A 297 -16.93 -8.00 -6.27
N CYS A 298 -17.13 -7.79 -4.98
CA CYS A 298 -16.05 -7.55 -4.02
C CYS A 298 -15.13 -8.76 -3.87
N ILE A 299 -15.71 -9.95 -3.70
CA ILE A 299 -14.97 -11.20 -3.54
C ILE A 299 -14.23 -11.60 -4.82
N LYS A 300 -14.87 -11.43 -5.98
CA LYS A 300 -14.20 -11.64 -7.26
C LYS A 300 -12.96 -10.75 -7.38
N ASN A 301 -13.10 -9.46 -7.08
CA ASN A 301 -11.97 -8.53 -7.13
C ASN A 301 -10.83 -8.96 -6.19
N PHE A 302 -11.15 -9.40 -4.96
CA PHE A 302 -10.13 -9.92 -4.05
C PHE A 302 -9.38 -11.12 -4.64
N TYR A 303 -10.07 -12.12 -5.19
CA TYR A 303 -9.39 -13.28 -5.76
C TYR A 303 -8.63 -12.98 -7.04
N ASP A 304 -9.10 -12.03 -7.84
CA ASP A 304 -8.32 -11.51 -8.97
C ASP A 304 -6.99 -10.92 -8.46
N GLN A 305 -7.03 -10.07 -7.42
CA GLN A 305 -5.82 -9.51 -6.80
C GLN A 305 -4.93 -10.59 -6.15
N ASN A 306 -5.52 -11.59 -5.51
CA ASN A 306 -4.79 -12.69 -4.88
C ASN A 306 -3.95 -13.48 -5.90
N ARG A 307 -4.54 -13.77 -7.05
CA ARG A 307 -3.84 -14.47 -8.13
C ARG A 307 -2.77 -13.59 -8.76
N ILE A 308 -3.09 -12.33 -9.05
CA ILE A 308 -2.12 -11.36 -9.60
C ILE A 308 -0.91 -11.21 -8.66
N LEU A 309 -1.15 -11.10 -7.35
CA LEU A 309 -0.08 -10.97 -6.37
C LEU A 309 0.81 -12.22 -6.34
N ASN A 310 0.23 -13.43 -6.33
CA ASN A 310 1.01 -14.66 -6.45
C ASN A 310 1.88 -14.66 -7.72
N GLN A 311 1.33 -14.21 -8.85
CA GLN A 311 2.07 -14.18 -10.11
C GLN A 311 3.20 -13.16 -10.12
N ARG A 312 2.99 -11.99 -9.49
CA ARG A 312 4.05 -10.99 -9.27
C ARG A 312 5.18 -11.59 -8.43
N LEU A 313 4.83 -12.13 -7.27
CA LEU A 313 5.80 -12.61 -6.28
C LEU A 313 6.58 -13.84 -6.77
N CYS A 314 5.92 -14.82 -7.39
CA CYS A 314 6.55 -16.08 -7.79
C CYS A 314 7.20 -16.01 -9.18
N TYR A 315 6.68 -15.18 -10.09
CA TYR A 315 7.03 -15.23 -11.51
C TYR A 315 7.36 -13.86 -12.13
N GLY A 316 7.34 -12.77 -11.37
CA GLY A 316 7.70 -11.43 -11.87
C GLY A 316 6.67 -10.83 -12.82
N TYR A 317 5.41 -11.29 -12.75
CA TYR A 317 4.33 -10.82 -13.63
C TYR A 317 4.19 -9.29 -13.62
N GLY A 318 4.00 -8.68 -14.78
CA GLY A 318 3.86 -7.23 -14.91
C GLY A 318 5.15 -6.43 -14.60
N ASN A 319 6.32 -7.01 -14.87
CA ASN A 319 7.64 -6.41 -14.59
C ASN A 319 7.87 -6.11 -13.11
N PHE A 320 7.29 -6.94 -12.23
CA PHE A 320 7.38 -6.77 -10.78
C PHE A 320 8.82 -6.84 -10.26
N SER A 321 9.13 -5.97 -9.29
CA SER A 321 10.37 -5.92 -8.54
C SER A 321 10.08 -5.89 -7.02
N TYR A 322 10.67 -6.84 -6.27
CA TYR A 322 10.62 -6.84 -4.81
C TYR A 322 11.24 -5.58 -4.18
N ARG A 323 12.15 -4.90 -4.89
CA ARG A 323 12.80 -3.69 -4.38
C ARG A 323 11.93 -2.45 -4.48
N ASN A 324 11.07 -2.39 -5.50
CA ASN A 324 10.35 -1.17 -5.85
C ASN A 324 8.84 -1.27 -5.59
N ASP A 325 8.28 -2.49 -5.71
CA ASP A 325 6.83 -2.67 -5.81
C ASP A 325 6.24 -3.40 -4.60
N ILE A 326 7.07 -3.92 -3.68
CA ILE A 326 6.59 -4.79 -2.59
C ILE A 326 5.65 -4.05 -1.63
N ASP A 327 5.97 -2.80 -1.29
CA ASP A 327 5.17 -2.00 -0.35
C ASP A 327 3.83 -1.60 -0.97
N SER A 328 3.83 -1.18 -2.23
CA SER A 328 2.62 -0.82 -2.96
C SER A 328 1.72 -2.04 -3.18
N CYS A 329 2.29 -3.17 -3.63
CA CYS A 329 1.54 -4.42 -3.81
C CYS A 329 0.93 -4.92 -2.50
N SER A 330 1.70 -4.85 -1.41
CA SER A 330 1.24 -5.21 -0.08
C SER A 330 0.05 -4.33 0.37
N TYR A 331 0.20 -3.01 0.26
CA TYR A 331 -0.86 -2.06 0.58
C TYR A 331 -2.14 -2.30 -0.22
N GLU A 332 -2.03 -2.49 -1.54
CA GLU A 332 -3.17 -2.73 -2.42
C GLU A 332 -3.89 -4.05 -2.09
N TYR A 333 -3.13 -5.12 -1.82
CA TYR A 333 -3.70 -6.41 -1.44
C TYR A 333 -4.40 -6.35 -0.09
N TRP A 334 -3.76 -5.79 0.94
CA TRP A 334 -4.37 -5.61 2.26
C TRP A 334 -5.63 -4.74 2.17
N ARG A 335 -5.58 -3.62 1.46
CA ARG A 335 -6.74 -2.74 1.28
C ARG A 335 -7.90 -3.47 0.60
N THR A 336 -7.62 -4.27 -0.42
CA THR A 336 -8.65 -5.03 -1.13
C THR A 336 -9.26 -6.10 -0.23
N ALA A 337 -8.44 -6.83 0.53
CA ALA A 337 -8.88 -7.80 1.51
C ALA A 337 -9.80 -7.18 2.56
N TYR A 338 -9.35 -6.11 3.22
CA TYR A 338 -10.11 -5.52 4.33
C TYR A 338 -11.29 -4.69 3.87
N LYS A 339 -11.32 -4.20 2.62
CA LYS A 339 -12.56 -3.66 2.03
C LYS A 339 -13.64 -4.74 1.93
N ALA A 340 -13.28 -5.96 1.52
CA ALA A 340 -14.22 -7.08 1.48
C ALA A 340 -14.64 -7.51 2.89
N ILE A 341 -13.69 -7.57 3.84
CA ILE A 341 -14.00 -7.88 5.24
C ILE A 341 -14.96 -6.86 5.86
N ASP A 342 -14.73 -5.56 5.66
CA ASP A 342 -15.59 -4.50 6.20
C ASP A 342 -17.01 -4.57 5.61
N LEU A 343 -17.13 -4.82 4.30
CA LEU A 343 -18.43 -5.07 3.65
C LEU A 343 -19.11 -6.30 4.25
N GLY A 344 -18.38 -7.40 4.41
CA GLY A 344 -18.91 -8.66 4.96
C GLY A 344 -19.39 -8.50 6.39
N ALA A 345 -18.59 -7.86 7.25
CA ALA A 345 -18.98 -7.53 8.62
C ALA A 345 -20.23 -6.64 8.65
N GLY A 346 -20.30 -5.63 7.77
CA GLY A 346 -21.49 -4.79 7.60
C GLY A 346 -22.74 -5.57 7.21
N LEU A 347 -22.63 -6.52 6.28
CA LEU A 347 -23.72 -7.40 5.87
C LEU A 347 -24.18 -8.31 7.02
N GLN A 348 -23.24 -8.93 7.75
CA GLN A 348 -23.53 -9.83 8.87
C GLN A 348 -24.29 -9.12 10.00
N LYS A 349 -23.96 -7.85 10.29
CA LYS A 349 -24.67 -7.05 11.31
C LYS A 349 -26.14 -6.80 10.99
N LYS A 350 -26.52 -6.80 9.71
CA LYS A 350 -27.92 -6.63 9.27
C LYS A 350 -28.76 -7.89 9.50
N GLY A 351 -28.14 -9.04 9.76
CA GLY A 351 -28.79 -10.36 9.69
C GLY A 351 -29.57 -10.84 10.91
N THR A 352 -29.99 -9.94 11.82
CA THR A 352 -30.59 -10.38 13.10
C THR A 352 -32.07 -10.72 13.04
N ASP A 353 -32.77 -10.51 11.91
CA ASP A 353 -34.22 -10.78 11.76
C ASP A 353 -34.65 -11.19 10.33
N THR A 354 -33.90 -12.08 9.67
CA THR A 354 -34.10 -12.38 8.23
C THR A 354 -34.50 -13.82 7.91
N ASP A 355 -35.15 -14.04 6.76
CA ASP A 355 -35.56 -15.37 6.27
C ASP A 355 -34.40 -16.33 5.91
N ALA A 356 -34.73 -17.55 5.51
CA ALA A 356 -33.76 -18.60 5.18
C ALA A 356 -32.78 -18.22 4.05
N SER A 357 -33.20 -17.39 3.08
CA SER A 357 -32.36 -17.00 1.94
C SER A 357 -31.24 -16.05 2.35
N TRP A 358 -31.55 -15.14 3.28
CA TRP A 358 -30.55 -14.27 3.90
C TRP A 358 -29.58 -15.07 4.76
N LYS A 359 -30.08 -16.04 5.53
CA LYS A 359 -29.21 -16.92 6.33
C LYS A 359 -28.19 -17.66 5.47
N ASP A 360 -28.62 -18.24 4.35
CA ASP A 360 -27.72 -18.94 3.42
C ASP A 360 -26.70 -17.99 2.77
N PHE A 361 -27.11 -16.74 2.49
CA PHE A 361 -26.20 -15.71 2.01
C PHE A 361 -25.17 -15.30 3.07
N PHE A 362 -25.58 -15.06 4.32
CA PHE A 362 -24.66 -14.75 5.41
C PHE A 362 -23.68 -15.88 5.70
N ASN A 363 -24.12 -17.14 5.64
CA ASN A 363 -23.21 -18.28 5.74
C ASN A 363 -22.15 -18.24 4.64
N SER A 364 -22.55 -17.86 3.41
CA SER A 364 -21.62 -17.73 2.28
C SER A 364 -20.62 -16.58 2.49
N VAL A 365 -21.10 -15.43 2.95
CA VAL A 365 -20.25 -14.28 3.32
C VAL A 365 -19.22 -14.69 4.37
N GLN A 366 -19.62 -15.44 5.40
CA GLN A 366 -18.72 -15.88 6.45
C GLN A 366 -17.62 -16.84 5.93
N ILE A 367 -17.96 -17.76 5.02
CA ILE A 367 -16.99 -18.67 4.40
C ILE A 367 -15.99 -17.90 3.54
N ASP A 368 -16.48 -16.98 2.72
CA ASP A 368 -15.65 -16.10 1.88
C ASP A 368 -14.69 -15.26 2.74
N MET A 369 -15.19 -14.61 3.80
CA MET A 369 -14.34 -13.85 4.73
C MET A 369 -13.26 -14.73 5.38
N SER A 370 -13.64 -15.95 5.77
CA SER A 370 -12.69 -16.90 6.37
C SER A 370 -11.57 -17.29 5.41
N LEU A 371 -11.89 -17.40 4.11
CA LEU A 371 -10.90 -17.69 3.09
C LEU A 371 -9.98 -16.50 2.82
N ILE A 372 -10.52 -15.27 2.79
CA ILE A 372 -9.71 -14.04 2.75
C ILE A 372 -8.72 -14.02 3.91
N TYR A 373 -9.18 -14.30 5.13
CA TYR A 373 -8.30 -14.32 6.30
C TYR A 373 -7.22 -15.40 6.19
N ALA A 374 -7.54 -16.58 5.66
CA ALA A 374 -6.57 -17.65 5.45
C ALA A 374 -5.49 -17.23 4.44
N ASP A 375 -5.86 -16.55 3.36
CA ASP A 375 -4.92 -16.08 2.35
C ASP A 375 -4.08 -14.89 2.87
N VAL A 376 -4.67 -13.95 3.61
CA VAL A 376 -3.93 -12.88 4.32
C VAL A 376 -2.91 -13.48 5.28
N LEU A 377 -3.29 -14.44 6.13
CA LEU A 377 -2.35 -15.17 6.99
C LEU A 377 -1.26 -15.85 6.14
N GLY A 378 -1.64 -16.38 4.98
CA GLY A 378 -0.76 -16.95 3.95
C GLY A 378 0.27 -15.97 3.36
N PHE A 379 0.13 -14.66 3.50
CA PHE A 379 1.12 -13.66 3.03
C PHE A 379 1.85 -12.93 4.15
N TYR A 380 1.13 -12.61 5.23
CA TYR A 380 1.62 -11.75 6.30
C TYR A 380 1.99 -12.49 7.57
N ASN A 381 1.55 -13.76 7.72
CA ASN A 381 1.61 -14.52 8.97
C ASN A 381 0.93 -13.82 10.17
N GLN A 382 0.13 -12.81 9.89
CA GLN A 382 -0.65 -12.01 10.83
C GLN A 382 -1.94 -11.60 10.13
N VAL A 383 -3.03 -11.51 10.89
CA VAL A 383 -4.37 -11.21 10.39
C VAL A 383 -5.18 -10.58 11.51
N ALA A 384 -6.09 -9.66 11.17
CA ALA A 384 -7.07 -9.08 12.05
C ALA A 384 -8.44 -9.68 11.70
N VAL A 385 -8.96 -10.56 12.56
CA VAL A 385 -10.22 -11.28 12.35
C VAL A 385 -11.36 -10.52 13.02
N TRP A 386 -12.41 -10.20 12.29
CA TRP A 386 -13.63 -9.62 12.86
C TRP A 386 -14.35 -10.64 13.75
N ASP A 387 -14.48 -10.30 15.03
CA ASP A 387 -15.25 -11.02 16.03
C ASP A 387 -16.68 -10.44 16.06
N ALA A 388 -17.61 -11.22 15.50
CA ALA A 388 -19.01 -10.84 15.40
C ALA A 388 -19.68 -10.64 16.78
N GLY A 389 -19.25 -11.37 17.81
CA GLY A 389 -19.86 -11.33 19.14
C GLY A 389 -19.51 -10.05 19.92
N ASN A 390 -18.33 -9.49 19.67
CA ASN A 390 -17.83 -8.31 20.36
C ASN A 390 -17.74 -7.07 19.46
N ASP A 391 -18.12 -7.21 18.19
CA ASP A 391 -17.96 -6.21 17.14
C ASP A 391 -16.60 -5.50 17.12
N LYS A 392 -15.53 -6.31 17.14
CA LYS A 392 -14.15 -5.82 17.14
C LYS A 392 -13.24 -6.73 16.34
N PHE A 393 -12.09 -6.22 15.93
CA PHE A 393 -11.06 -7.05 15.32
C PHE A 393 -10.12 -7.64 16.37
N VAL A 394 -9.75 -8.90 16.18
CA VAL A 394 -8.85 -9.66 17.04
C VAL A 394 -7.65 -10.13 16.22
N CYS A 395 -6.43 -9.81 16.64
CA CYS A 395 -5.22 -10.06 15.85
C CYS A 395 -4.40 -11.25 16.38
N THR A 396 -5.04 -12.40 16.57
CA THR A 396 -4.36 -13.62 17.04
C THR A 396 -4.42 -14.73 16.00
N THR A 397 -3.40 -15.59 15.98
CA THR A 397 -3.31 -16.70 15.02
C THR A 397 -4.45 -17.72 15.19
N ASP A 398 -5.01 -17.85 16.39
CA ASP A 398 -6.11 -18.77 16.68
C ASP A 398 -7.51 -18.13 16.50
N ALA A 399 -7.62 -16.81 16.34
CA ALA A 399 -8.93 -16.17 16.15
C ALA A 399 -9.67 -16.73 14.94
N LEU A 400 -8.96 -16.98 13.83
CA LEU A 400 -9.54 -17.54 12.61
C LEU A 400 -10.01 -18.98 12.80
N THR A 401 -9.19 -19.83 13.42
CA THR A 401 -9.55 -21.25 13.65
C THR A 401 -10.70 -21.36 14.64
N ASN A 402 -10.73 -20.54 15.68
CA ASN A 402 -11.85 -20.47 16.62
C ASN A 402 -13.15 -20.05 15.93
N SER A 403 -13.10 -18.97 15.12
CA SER A 403 -14.25 -18.48 14.35
C SER A 403 -14.78 -19.55 13.37
N LEU A 404 -13.89 -20.23 12.64
CA LEU A 404 -14.27 -21.32 11.74
C LEU A 404 -14.88 -22.52 12.48
N ASN A 405 -14.31 -22.90 13.63
CA ASN A 405 -14.81 -24.01 14.43
C ASN A 405 -16.21 -23.74 14.99
N GLU A 406 -16.50 -22.50 15.37
CA GLU A 406 -17.83 -22.05 15.78
C GLU A 406 -18.79 -22.02 14.59
N ALA A 407 -18.38 -21.42 13.46
CA ALA A 407 -19.19 -21.32 12.24
C ALA A 407 -19.71 -22.69 11.78
N VAL A 408 -18.83 -23.70 11.76
CA VAL A 408 -19.16 -25.07 11.32
C VAL A 408 -20.31 -25.69 12.11
N GLN A 409 -20.53 -25.29 13.37
CA GLN A 409 -21.63 -25.81 14.18
C GLN A 409 -23.00 -25.36 13.67
N HIS A 410 -23.04 -24.23 12.98
CA HIS A 410 -24.27 -23.58 12.51
C HIS A 410 -24.46 -23.64 10.99
N LEU A 411 -23.39 -23.92 10.24
CA LEU A 411 -23.44 -24.05 8.79
C LEU A 411 -24.31 -25.26 8.34
N PRO A 412 -25.12 -25.10 7.28
CA PRO A 412 -25.73 -26.21 6.56
C PRO A 412 -24.70 -27.26 6.15
N GLU A 413 -25.09 -28.54 6.18
CA GLU A 413 -24.19 -29.66 5.84
C GLU A 413 -23.53 -29.51 4.46
N GLN A 414 -24.20 -28.82 3.53
CA GLN A 414 -23.68 -28.59 2.19
C GLN A 414 -22.50 -27.60 2.13
N GLN A 415 -22.38 -26.73 3.12
CA GLN A 415 -21.38 -25.66 3.19
C GLN A 415 -20.21 -25.99 4.12
N LYS A 416 -20.38 -26.98 5.03
CA LYS A 416 -19.32 -27.41 5.96
C LYS A 416 -18.04 -27.85 5.26
N GLY A 417 -18.12 -28.43 4.06
CA GLY A 417 -16.96 -28.85 3.30
C GLY A 417 -15.98 -27.71 3.00
N ALA A 418 -16.50 -26.52 2.68
CA ALA A 418 -15.68 -25.33 2.47
C ALA A 418 -15.00 -24.89 3.76
N ALA A 419 -15.76 -24.75 4.85
CA ALA A 419 -15.21 -24.37 6.15
C ALA A 419 -14.13 -25.35 6.65
N TYR A 420 -14.32 -26.66 6.45
CA TYR A 420 -13.30 -27.66 6.79
C TYR A 420 -12.04 -27.52 5.95
N ALA A 421 -12.16 -27.34 4.64
CA ALA A 421 -11.02 -27.15 3.75
C ALA A 421 -10.22 -25.88 4.10
N ILE A 422 -10.91 -24.77 4.39
CA ILE A 422 -10.28 -23.51 4.81
C ILE A 422 -9.56 -23.70 6.15
N ALA A 423 -10.19 -24.34 7.13
CA ALA A 423 -9.56 -24.63 8.41
C ALA A 423 -8.30 -25.52 8.25
N ALA A 424 -8.34 -26.53 7.37
CA ALA A 424 -7.16 -27.34 7.06
C ALA A 424 -6.01 -26.50 6.47
N ARG A 425 -6.30 -25.56 5.56
CA ARG A 425 -5.32 -24.61 5.02
C ARG A 425 -4.68 -23.78 6.13
N VAL A 426 -5.48 -23.28 7.07
CA VAL A 426 -5.01 -22.50 8.22
C VAL A 426 -4.13 -23.34 9.14
N TYR A 427 -4.58 -24.54 9.52
CA TYR A 427 -3.79 -25.46 10.36
C TYR A 427 -2.46 -25.84 9.71
N LEU A 428 -2.44 -26.11 8.40
CA LEU A 428 -1.19 -26.35 7.68
C LEU A 428 -0.24 -25.16 7.75
N SER A 429 -0.74 -23.93 7.61
CA SER A 429 0.11 -22.73 7.70
C SER A 429 0.76 -22.56 9.08
N GLN A 430 0.13 -23.11 10.12
CA GLN A 430 0.63 -23.17 11.49
C GLN A 430 1.43 -24.44 11.82
N LYS A 431 1.67 -25.32 10.82
CA LYS A 431 2.31 -26.64 10.99
C LYS A 431 1.57 -27.58 11.96
N ARG A 432 0.27 -27.37 12.13
CA ARG A 432 -0.63 -28.19 12.95
C ARG A 432 -1.14 -29.36 12.10
N TYR A 433 -0.23 -30.30 11.83
CA TYR A 433 -0.46 -31.38 10.86
C TYR A 433 -1.56 -32.35 11.28
N GLN A 434 -1.74 -32.61 12.58
CA GLN A 434 -2.79 -33.49 13.07
C GLN A 434 -4.18 -32.91 12.78
N GLU A 435 -4.40 -31.64 13.11
CA GLU A 435 -5.67 -30.97 12.83
C GLU A 435 -5.90 -30.81 11.32
N ALA A 436 -4.88 -30.47 10.55
CA ALA A 436 -4.99 -30.42 9.09
C ALA A 436 -5.42 -31.76 8.48
N TYR A 437 -4.78 -32.86 8.91
CA TYR A 437 -5.13 -34.22 8.47
C TYR A 437 -6.60 -34.54 8.78
N GLU A 438 -7.05 -34.28 10.01
CA GLU A 438 -8.43 -34.55 10.43
C GLU A 438 -9.46 -33.73 9.65
N TYR A 439 -9.19 -32.44 9.42
CA TYR A 439 -10.12 -31.57 8.71
C TYR A 439 -10.18 -31.89 7.21
N CYS A 440 -9.06 -32.21 6.57
CA CYS A 440 -9.06 -32.75 5.22
C CYS A 440 -9.83 -34.08 5.15
N LYS A 441 -9.61 -34.98 6.12
CA LYS A 441 -10.32 -36.25 6.19
C LYS A 441 -11.84 -36.05 6.31
N ARG A 442 -12.30 -35.08 7.12
CA ARG A 442 -13.73 -34.73 7.21
C ARG A 442 -14.30 -34.39 5.84
N VAL A 443 -13.61 -33.58 5.03
CA VAL A 443 -14.06 -33.23 3.66
C VAL A 443 -14.15 -34.48 2.77
N ILE A 444 -13.13 -35.35 2.82
CA ILE A 444 -13.09 -36.60 2.04
C ILE A 444 -14.24 -37.54 2.45
N ASP A 445 -14.47 -37.71 3.76
CA ASP A 445 -15.50 -38.58 4.33
C ASP A 445 -16.93 -38.11 4.03
N MET A 446 -17.13 -36.84 3.64
CA MET A 446 -18.46 -36.36 3.20
C MET A 446 -18.97 -37.11 1.95
N GLY A 447 -18.10 -37.75 1.16
CA GLY A 447 -18.46 -38.57 0.00
C GLY A 447 -19.18 -37.82 -1.13
N ARG A 448 -19.23 -36.48 -1.07
CA ARG A 448 -19.97 -35.63 -2.02
C ARG A 448 -19.11 -34.97 -3.09
N TYR A 449 -17.80 -34.89 -2.84
CA TYR A 449 -16.80 -34.32 -3.74
C TYR A 449 -16.03 -35.42 -4.47
N ALA A 450 -15.57 -35.13 -5.68
CA ALA A 450 -14.79 -36.04 -6.50
C ALA A 450 -13.86 -35.27 -7.43
N LEU A 451 -12.79 -35.93 -7.88
CA LEU A 451 -11.92 -35.36 -8.89
C LEU A 451 -12.67 -35.22 -10.22
N VAL A 452 -12.43 -34.09 -10.89
CA VAL A 452 -12.86 -33.79 -12.25
C VAL A 452 -11.58 -33.41 -12.98
N SER A 453 -11.47 -33.79 -14.26
CA SER A 453 -10.27 -33.47 -15.05
C SER A 453 -9.96 -31.97 -14.99
N ASN A 454 -8.68 -31.61 -14.98
CA ASN A 454 -8.28 -30.23 -14.81
C ASN A 454 -8.70 -29.33 -15.99
N THR A 455 -8.99 -29.90 -17.16
CA THR A 455 -9.57 -29.16 -18.31
C THR A 455 -11.05 -28.86 -18.12
N ASP A 456 -11.80 -29.77 -17.48
CA ASP A 456 -13.25 -29.65 -17.37
C ASP A 456 -13.68 -28.88 -16.11
N VAL A 457 -12.85 -28.90 -15.06
CA VAL A 457 -13.21 -28.30 -13.76
C VAL A 457 -13.49 -26.80 -13.84
N PHE A 458 -12.86 -26.07 -14.77
CA PHE A 458 -13.03 -24.62 -14.96
C PHE A 458 -14.04 -24.29 -16.08
N SER A 459 -14.70 -25.28 -16.68
CA SER A 459 -15.71 -25.07 -17.74
C SER A 459 -17.12 -24.81 -17.20
N SER A 460 -17.34 -25.03 -15.90
CA SER A 460 -18.66 -24.96 -15.26
C SER A 460 -18.61 -24.31 -13.88
N ARG A 461 -19.69 -23.63 -13.52
CA ARG A 461 -19.89 -22.98 -12.21
C ARG A 461 -19.85 -23.97 -11.05
N ALA A 462 -20.37 -25.17 -11.29
CA ALA A 462 -20.49 -26.22 -10.30
C ALA A 462 -20.19 -27.58 -10.92
N ASN A 463 -19.34 -28.35 -10.25
CA ASN A 463 -19.07 -29.75 -10.52
C ASN A 463 -18.56 -30.41 -9.23
N LYS A 464 -18.31 -31.72 -9.27
CA LYS A 464 -17.93 -32.49 -8.07
C LYS A 464 -16.57 -32.10 -7.46
N SER A 465 -15.70 -31.41 -8.20
CA SER A 465 -14.40 -30.94 -7.70
C SER A 465 -14.51 -29.57 -7.02
N VAL A 466 -15.57 -28.80 -7.27
CA VAL A 466 -15.76 -27.46 -6.68
C VAL A 466 -16.22 -27.61 -5.24
N ILE A 467 -15.40 -27.15 -4.29
CA ILE A 467 -15.77 -27.03 -2.87
C ILE A 467 -16.29 -25.62 -2.59
N TRP A 468 -15.58 -24.60 -3.08
CA TRP A 468 -15.95 -23.20 -2.95
C TRP A 468 -15.46 -22.40 -4.17
N GLY A 469 -16.30 -21.54 -4.74
CA GLY A 469 -15.99 -20.80 -5.96
C GLY A 469 -17.23 -20.37 -6.74
N ASP A 470 -17.08 -20.32 -8.07
CA ASP A 470 -18.07 -19.81 -9.05
C ASP A 470 -17.84 -18.35 -9.48
N TYR A 471 -16.58 -17.97 -9.67
CA TYR A 471 -16.23 -16.63 -10.14
C TYR A 471 -15.94 -16.65 -11.63
N ASP A 472 -16.45 -15.66 -12.36
CA ASP A 472 -16.12 -15.48 -13.77
C ASP A 472 -14.62 -15.21 -13.94
N ASP A 473 -13.98 -15.97 -14.83
CA ASP A 473 -12.53 -15.92 -15.04
C ASP A 473 -12.15 -15.20 -16.36
N SER A 474 -13.14 -14.60 -17.04
CA SER A 474 -12.96 -14.01 -18.36
C SER A 474 -11.99 -12.82 -18.37
N VAL A 475 -11.89 -12.10 -17.24
CA VAL A 475 -10.97 -10.95 -17.04
C VAL A 475 -9.52 -11.36 -17.29
N PHE A 476 -9.14 -12.61 -17.01
CA PHE A 476 -7.78 -13.09 -17.20
C PHE A 476 -7.49 -13.64 -18.61
N SER A 477 -8.47 -13.68 -19.52
CA SER A 477 -8.30 -14.24 -20.87
C SER A 477 -7.13 -13.61 -21.63
N TRP A 478 -7.01 -12.27 -21.56
CA TRP A 478 -5.94 -11.52 -22.25
C TRP A 478 -4.58 -11.61 -21.55
N SER A 479 -4.56 -11.96 -20.27
CA SER A 479 -3.35 -12.01 -19.45
C SER A 479 -2.62 -13.35 -19.53
N GLY A 480 -3.26 -14.40 -20.08
CA GLY A 480 -2.77 -15.77 -20.05
C GLY A 480 -2.87 -16.44 -18.67
N LEU A 481 -3.46 -15.78 -17.67
CA LEU A 481 -3.66 -16.33 -16.33
C LEU A 481 -4.97 -17.11 -16.20
N SER A 482 -5.86 -17.06 -17.17
CA SER A 482 -7.16 -17.74 -17.10
C SER A 482 -6.99 -19.26 -16.98
N LYS A 483 -7.78 -19.87 -16.08
CA LYS A 483 -7.90 -21.32 -15.90
C LYS A 483 -9.04 -21.91 -16.73
N GLY A 484 -10.01 -21.09 -17.12
CA GLY A 484 -11.16 -21.48 -17.93
C GLY A 484 -12.25 -20.40 -17.94
N LEU A 485 -13.52 -20.81 -17.97
CA LEU A 485 -14.66 -19.89 -17.88
C LEU A 485 -14.90 -19.43 -16.44
N TYR A 486 -14.64 -20.33 -15.49
CA TYR A 486 -14.87 -20.10 -14.06
C TYR A 486 -13.63 -20.40 -13.24
N TYR A 487 -13.50 -19.71 -12.12
CA TYR A 487 -12.46 -19.90 -11.13
C TYR A 487 -13.05 -20.34 -9.79
N HIS A 488 -12.35 -21.25 -9.12
CA HIS A 488 -12.77 -21.87 -7.86
C HIS A 488 -11.59 -21.87 -6.86
N PRO A 489 -11.60 -20.98 -5.84
CA PRO A 489 -10.51 -20.86 -4.87
C PRO A 489 -10.25 -22.09 -4.00
N VAL A 490 -11.25 -22.98 -3.87
CA VAL A 490 -11.12 -24.23 -3.10
C VAL A 490 -11.69 -25.37 -3.92
N ARG A 491 -10.83 -26.34 -4.25
CA ARG A 491 -11.21 -27.53 -5.00
C ARG A 491 -10.80 -28.79 -4.27
N TYR A 492 -11.48 -29.89 -4.58
CA TYR A 492 -11.23 -31.19 -3.96
C TYR A 492 -9.78 -31.67 -4.16
N GLN A 493 -9.18 -31.33 -5.30
CA GLN A 493 -7.78 -31.66 -5.57
C GLN A 493 -6.80 -30.97 -4.60
N GLU A 494 -7.07 -29.74 -4.17
CA GLU A 494 -6.28 -29.07 -3.13
C GLU A 494 -6.40 -29.82 -1.80
N VAL A 495 -7.60 -30.23 -1.42
CA VAL A 495 -7.85 -31.00 -0.18
C VAL A 495 -7.09 -32.32 -0.19
N LEU A 496 -7.05 -33.03 -1.31
CA LEU A 496 -6.27 -34.26 -1.43
C LEU A 496 -4.77 -34.04 -1.27
N LEU A 497 -4.23 -32.94 -1.83
CA LEU A 497 -2.81 -32.60 -1.64
C LEU A 497 -2.50 -32.14 -0.21
N MET A 498 -3.39 -31.38 0.43
CA MET A 498 -3.29 -31.00 1.85
C MET A 498 -3.37 -32.23 2.76
N TYR A 499 -4.26 -33.18 2.47
CA TYR A 499 -4.36 -34.46 3.18
C TYR A 499 -3.07 -35.27 3.03
N ALA A 500 -2.55 -35.39 1.81
CA ALA A 500 -1.31 -36.10 1.51
C ALA A 500 -0.13 -35.49 2.28
N GLU A 501 -0.05 -34.16 2.30
CA GLU A 501 0.98 -33.43 3.02
C GLU A 501 0.91 -33.67 4.53
N ALA A 502 -0.27 -33.47 5.13
CA ALA A 502 -0.46 -33.67 6.57
C ALA A 502 -0.18 -35.12 6.98
N ALA A 503 -0.69 -36.10 6.22
CA ALA A 503 -0.43 -37.52 6.43
C ALA A 503 1.06 -37.84 6.35
N ASN A 504 1.76 -37.31 5.34
CA ASN A 504 3.20 -37.51 5.19
C ASN A 504 3.98 -36.93 6.38
N GLU A 505 3.60 -35.73 6.84
CA GLU A 505 4.27 -35.08 7.96
C GLU A 505 4.07 -35.83 9.28
N LEU A 506 2.92 -36.47 9.46
CA LEU A 506 2.61 -37.36 10.59
C LEU A 506 3.24 -38.76 10.49
N GLY A 507 3.82 -39.12 9.34
CA GLY A 507 4.38 -40.45 9.09
C GLY A 507 3.37 -41.51 8.63
N ASN A 508 2.15 -41.10 8.29
CA ASN A 508 1.10 -41.96 7.72
C ASN A 508 1.32 -42.15 6.21
N ILE A 509 2.40 -42.84 5.85
CA ILE A 509 2.90 -42.95 4.46
C ILE A 509 1.84 -43.51 3.49
N ALA A 510 1.09 -44.54 3.89
CA ALA A 510 0.06 -45.14 3.04
C ALA A 510 -1.08 -44.15 2.74
N ASP A 511 -1.53 -43.41 3.75
CA ASP A 511 -2.56 -42.37 3.61
C ASP A 511 -2.08 -41.21 2.75
N ALA A 512 -0.78 -40.93 2.77
CA ALA A 512 -0.18 -39.89 1.94
C ALA A 512 -0.10 -40.28 0.46
N ILE A 513 0.17 -41.55 0.16
CA ILE A 513 0.31 -42.06 -1.22
C ILE A 513 -1.03 -42.11 -1.95
N ALA A 514 -2.08 -42.62 -1.29
CA ALA A 514 -3.39 -42.84 -1.89
C ALA A 514 -3.97 -41.62 -2.67
N PRO A 515 -4.06 -40.41 -2.11
CA PRO A 515 -4.57 -39.23 -2.81
C PRO A 515 -3.72 -38.82 -4.03
N LEU A 516 -2.40 -39.01 -3.99
CA LEU A 516 -1.51 -38.64 -5.10
C LEU A 516 -1.78 -39.51 -6.33
N ASN A 517 -1.94 -40.82 -6.11
CA ASN A 517 -2.26 -41.75 -7.20
C ASN A 517 -3.71 -41.61 -7.68
N GLN A 518 -4.65 -41.23 -6.80
CA GLN A 518 -6.01 -40.87 -7.21
C GLN A 518 -6.03 -39.68 -8.18
N ILE A 519 -5.21 -38.65 -7.93
CA ILE A 519 -5.06 -37.50 -8.84
C ILE A 519 -4.52 -37.95 -10.20
N MET A 520 -3.47 -38.78 -10.21
CA MET A 520 -2.91 -39.30 -11.46
C MET A 520 -3.92 -40.15 -12.25
N GLN A 521 -4.67 -41.01 -11.56
CA GLN A 521 -5.69 -41.85 -12.17
C GLN A 521 -6.82 -41.02 -12.79
N ALA A 522 -7.31 -39.99 -12.10
CA ALA A 522 -8.35 -39.09 -12.62
C ALA A 522 -7.90 -38.36 -13.90
N GLU A 523 -6.59 -38.17 -14.06
CA GLU A 523 -5.95 -37.53 -15.21
C GLU A 523 -5.49 -38.55 -16.27
N GLY A 524 -5.83 -39.83 -16.11
CA GLY A 524 -5.47 -40.91 -17.05
C GLY A 524 -3.97 -41.21 -17.11
N LYS A 525 -3.22 -40.87 -16.05
CA LYS A 525 -1.77 -41.06 -15.94
C LYS A 525 -1.42 -42.24 -15.03
N VAL A 526 -0.20 -42.75 -15.19
CA VAL A 526 0.36 -43.78 -14.31
C VAL A 526 0.54 -43.27 -12.89
N GLU A 527 0.46 -44.15 -11.91
CA GLU A 527 0.73 -43.84 -10.51
C GLU A 527 2.10 -43.18 -10.34
N ILE A 528 2.17 -42.13 -9.52
CA ILE A 528 3.39 -41.34 -9.29
C ILE A 528 4.13 -41.79 -8.03
N ALA A 529 3.42 -42.33 -7.05
CA ALA A 529 3.95 -42.69 -5.74
C ALA A 529 3.74 -44.20 -5.46
N PRO A 530 4.76 -45.05 -5.63
CA PRO A 530 4.65 -46.48 -5.34
C PRO A 530 4.64 -46.79 -3.83
N ALA A 531 4.20 -48.00 -3.47
CA ALA A 531 4.37 -48.51 -2.11
C ALA A 531 5.85 -48.50 -1.70
N GLY A 532 6.16 -47.92 -0.53
CA GLY A 532 7.53 -47.78 -0.04
C GLY A 532 8.21 -46.44 -0.35
N SER A 533 7.51 -45.49 -1.00
CA SER A 533 7.99 -44.10 -1.11
C SER A 533 8.39 -43.53 0.26
N THR A 534 9.54 -42.86 0.30
CA THR A 534 10.00 -42.19 1.52
C THR A 534 9.22 -40.89 1.76
N LYS A 535 9.35 -40.33 2.96
CA LYS A 535 8.77 -39.02 3.29
C LYS A 535 9.20 -37.92 2.31
N GLU A 536 10.45 -37.99 1.84
CA GLU A 536 11.01 -37.02 0.90
C GLU A 536 10.49 -37.24 -0.52
N ASP A 537 10.38 -38.50 -0.97
CA ASP A 537 9.76 -38.81 -2.26
C ASP A 537 8.33 -38.27 -2.33
N ILE A 538 7.56 -38.45 -1.25
CA ILE A 538 6.19 -37.96 -1.15
C ILE A 538 6.12 -36.43 -1.23
N ARG A 539 7.01 -35.70 -0.54
CA ARG A 539 7.09 -34.23 -0.69
C ARG A 539 7.36 -33.81 -2.13
N ASN A 540 8.25 -34.51 -2.82
CA ASN A 540 8.57 -34.24 -4.22
C ASN A 540 7.38 -34.53 -5.14
N HIS A 541 6.63 -35.61 -4.89
CA HIS A 541 5.40 -35.92 -5.61
C HIS A 541 4.31 -34.86 -5.36
N ILE A 542 4.11 -34.42 -4.11
CA ILE A 542 3.19 -33.33 -3.78
C ILE A 542 3.59 -32.05 -4.51
N ASN A 543 4.87 -31.67 -4.50
CA ASN A 543 5.38 -30.48 -5.21
C ASN A 543 5.10 -30.56 -6.72
N THR A 544 5.31 -31.75 -7.31
CA THR A 544 5.09 -32.01 -8.73
C THR A 544 3.61 -31.87 -9.09
N LEU A 545 2.71 -32.48 -8.32
CA LEU A 545 1.27 -32.40 -8.58
C LEU A 545 0.72 -31.00 -8.32
N PHE A 546 1.16 -30.33 -7.27
CA PHE A 546 0.80 -28.93 -7.01
C PHE A 546 1.19 -28.03 -8.18
N SER A 547 2.44 -28.12 -8.64
CA SER A 547 2.94 -27.31 -9.76
C SER A 547 2.25 -27.65 -11.08
N SER A 548 1.81 -28.89 -11.26
CA SER A 548 1.14 -29.33 -12.50
C SER A 548 -0.33 -28.90 -12.57
N TYR A 549 -1.01 -28.87 -11.43
CA TYR A 549 -2.48 -28.76 -11.41
C TYR A 549 -3.02 -27.52 -10.72
N LEU A 550 -2.31 -26.98 -9.71
CA LEU A 550 -2.77 -25.84 -8.90
C LEU A 550 -2.04 -24.53 -9.24
N GLN A 551 -1.12 -24.53 -10.21
CA GLN A 551 -0.48 -23.29 -10.67
C GLN A 551 -1.53 -22.30 -11.20
N TYR A 552 -1.28 -21.02 -10.99
CA TYR A 552 -2.12 -19.87 -11.32
C TYR A 552 -3.41 -19.76 -10.50
N GLU A 553 -3.58 -20.58 -9.46
CA GLU A 553 -4.77 -20.55 -8.59
C GLU A 553 -4.56 -19.69 -7.34
N GLY A 554 -3.42 -19.01 -7.18
CA GLY A 554 -3.21 -18.05 -6.10
C GLY A 554 -2.76 -18.69 -4.79
N LEU A 555 -2.05 -19.82 -4.86
CA LEU A 555 -1.64 -20.62 -3.71
C LEU A 555 -0.11 -20.77 -3.59
N GLU A 556 0.63 -20.42 -4.63
CA GLU A 556 2.04 -20.78 -4.81
C GLU A 556 2.94 -20.17 -3.75
N TYR A 557 2.82 -18.87 -3.51
CA TYR A 557 3.75 -18.14 -2.65
C TYR A 557 3.62 -18.62 -1.19
N SER A 558 2.39 -18.68 -0.68
CA SER A 558 2.09 -19.13 0.69
C SER A 558 2.46 -20.61 0.88
N THR A 559 2.20 -21.46 -0.12
CA THR A 559 2.55 -22.89 -0.10
C THR A 559 4.05 -23.11 -0.12
N TRP A 560 4.79 -22.45 -1.01
CA TRP A 560 6.25 -22.58 -1.07
C TRP A 560 6.92 -22.06 0.20
N ARG A 561 6.39 -20.99 0.80
CA ARG A 561 6.86 -20.50 2.11
C ARG A 561 6.67 -21.57 3.18
N ARG A 562 5.46 -22.11 3.27
CA ARG A 562 5.07 -23.11 4.27
C ARG A 562 5.89 -24.40 4.17
N TRP A 563 6.23 -24.83 2.95
CA TRP A 563 7.13 -25.94 2.68
C TRP A 563 8.62 -25.62 2.92
N GLY A 564 8.98 -24.35 3.13
CA GLY A 564 10.37 -23.93 3.30
C GLY A 564 11.19 -23.96 2.00
N VAL A 565 10.53 -23.92 0.84
CA VAL A 565 11.20 -23.97 -0.49
C VAL A 565 11.11 -22.66 -1.26
N LEU A 566 10.47 -21.63 -0.69
CA LEU A 566 10.28 -20.32 -1.34
C LEU A 566 11.59 -19.71 -1.83
N ASP A 567 12.60 -19.65 -0.96
CA ASP A 567 13.91 -19.06 -1.27
C ASP A 567 14.60 -19.80 -2.42
N ALA A 568 14.52 -21.12 -2.44
CA ALA A 568 15.08 -21.94 -3.51
C ALA A 568 14.29 -21.78 -4.83
N LYS A 569 12.97 -21.65 -4.77
CA LYS A 569 12.10 -21.47 -5.94
C LYS A 569 12.27 -20.10 -6.57
N ILE A 570 12.38 -19.03 -5.77
CA ILE A 570 12.50 -17.66 -6.29
C ILE A 570 13.97 -17.31 -6.58
N GLY A 571 14.89 -17.66 -5.68
CA GLY A 571 16.30 -17.29 -5.77
C GLY A 571 16.49 -15.78 -5.63
N ASN A 572 17.37 -15.19 -6.42
CA ASN A 572 17.61 -13.74 -6.47
C ASN A 572 16.76 -13.02 -7.54
N ARG A 573 15.81 -13.72 -8.17
CA ARG A 573 14.99 -13.18 -9.26
C ARG A 573 14.14 -12.02 -8.74
N PHE A 574 13.88 -11.05 -9.62
CA PHE A 574 13.01 -9.90 -9.34
C PHE A 574 13.45 -9.06 -8.13
N GLY A 575 14.70 -9.20 -7.68
CA GLY A 575 15.22 -8.50 -6.51
C GLY A 575 14.84 -9.12 -5.16
N TYR A 576 14.36 -10.37 -5.13
CA TYR A 576 14.03 -11.10 -3.89
C TYR A 576 15.21 -11.19 -2.92
N GLN A 577 14.94 -10.95 -1.64
CA GLN A 577 15.90 -11.03 -0.54
C GLN A 577 15.37 -11.94 0.57
N SER A 578 16.05 -13.07 0.80
CA SER A 578 15.77 -13.95 1.95
C SER A 578 16.50 -13.46 3.21
N PRO A 579 15.88 -13.55 4.42
CA PRO A 579 14.51 -14.01 4.68
C PRO A 579 13.47 -12.88 4.62
N LYS A 580 13.89 -11.63 4.37
CA LYS A 580 13.04 -10.43 4.39
C LYS A 580 11.75 -10.63 3.59
N ASN A 581 11.88 -10.99 2.31
CA ASN A 581 10.76 -11.11 1.39
C ASN A 581 10.03 -12.46 1.48
N SER A 582 10.18 -13.23 2.56
CA SER A 582 9.38 -14.44 2.78
C SER A 582 7.97 -14.12 3.32
N LEU A 583 7.78 -12.92 3.88
CA LEU A 583 6.51 -12.34 4.28
C LEU A 583 6.38 -10.96 3.65
N LEU A 584 5.14 -10.51 3.45
CA LEU A 584 4.88 -9.15 2.97
C LEU A 584 5.00 -8.13 4.12
N PRO A 585 5.43 -6.89 3.85
CA PRO A 585 5.40 -5.81 4.84
C PRO A 585 3.96 -5.54 5.27
N ILE A 586 3.66 -5.45 6.56
CA ILE A 586 2.34 -4.99 6.98
C ILE A 586 2.22 -3.49 6.62
N PRO A 587 1.16 -3.07 5.91
CA PRO A 587 1.02 -1.66 5.53
C PRO A 587 0.93 -0.76 6.76
N LYS A 588 1.59 0.42 6.72
CA LYS A 588 1.59 1.39 7.83
C LYS A 588 0.17 1.73 8.32
N ALA A 589 -0.77 1.92 7.40
CA ALA A 589 -2.17 2.17 7.73
C ALA A 589 -2.83 1.02 8.53
N ALA A 590 -2.45 -0.23 8.26
CA ALA A 590 -2.93 -1.39 8.99
C ALA A 590 -2.34 -1.46 10.41
N LEU A 591 -1.05 -1.16 10.57
CA LEU A 591 -0.40 -1.06 11.88
C LEU A 591 -1.04 0.03 12.77
N MET A 592 -1.45 1.14 12.17
CA MET A 592 -2.17 2.21 12.87
C MET A 592 -3.61 1.78 13.23
N GLN A 593 -4.30 1.07 12.33
CA GLN A 593 -5.67 0.63 12.55
C GLN A 593 -5.79 -0.54 13.54
N TYR A 594 -4.80 -1.43 13.56
CA TYR A 594 -4.76 -2.63 14.38
C TYR A 594 -3.48 -2.65 15.22
N PRO A 595 -3.46 -1.97 16.38
CA PRO A 595 -2.24 -1.81 17.20
C PRO A 595 -1.64 -3.11 17.75
N GLU A 596 -2.33 -4.25 17.61
CA GLU A 596 -1.82 -5.58 17.96
C GLU A 596 -0.93 -6.18 16.86
N LEU A 597 -1.05 -5.73 15.61
CA LEU A 597 -0.19 -6.15 14.51
C LEU A 597 1.23 -5.61 14.70
N ARG A 598 2.22 -6.34 14.17
CA ARG A 598 3.64 -5.96 14.22
C ARG A 598 4.23 -6.00 12.83
N GLN A 599 5.15 -5.09 12.52
CA GLN A 599 5.85 -5.15 11.24
C GLN A 599 6.59 -6.49 11.10
N ASN A 600 6.58 -7.06 9.89
CA ASN A 600 7.31 -8.28 9.57
C ASN A 600 8.82 -8.02 9.47
N ALA A 601 9.63 -9.03 9.80
CA ALA A 601 11.08 -8.88 9.87
C ALA A 601 11.71 -8.40 8.55
N GLY A 602 12.61 -7.41 8.65
CA GLY A 602 13.29 -6.81 7.49
C GLY A 602 12.55 -5.62 6.86
N TYR A 603 11.39 -5.26 7.40
CA TYR A 603 10.63 -4.06 7.09
C TYR A 603 10.55 -3.17 8.33
N TYR A 604 10.34 -1.86 8.13
CA TYR A 604 10.39 -0.84 9.20
C TYR A 604 9.11 -0.03 9.26
#